data_AF-A0A9P0QVK2-F1
#
_entry.id   AF-A0A9P0QVK2-F1
#
_cell.length_a   1.000
_cell.length_b   1.000
_cell.length_c   1.000
_cell.angle_alpha   90.00
_cell.angle_beta   90.00
_cell.angle_gamma   90.00
#
_symmetry.space_group_name_H-M   'P 1'
#
loop_
_entity.id
_entity.type
_entity.pdbx_description
1 polymer ?
#
loop_
_entity_poly.entity_id
_entity_poly.type
_entity_poly.pdbx_seq_one_letter_code
_entity_poly.pdbx_strand_id
1 'polypeptide(L)'
;MAFQFPEPLDVAKYALFGSVVRAVQLSICGRDGNPLRYKPLGYVYSIAFSIAVFTGISQITKRNEELLERRLIALQEQRQQRAELFGDSTQPPRPEFQGIKRGKFFDFMDQYSTTNK
;
A
#
# COMPACT_ATOMS: atom_id res chain seq x y z
N MET A 1 7.06 -17.95 -2.21
CA MET A 1 6.54 -16.87 -1.36
C MET A 1 6.29 -17.45 0.01
N ALA A 2 7.12 -17.14 1.00
CA ALA A 2 6.83 -17.55 2.37
C ALA A 2 5.66 -16.70 2.88
N PHE A 3 4.57 -17.35 3.27
CA PHE A 3 3.43 -16.69 3.90
C PHE A 3 3.85 -16.34 5.33
N GLN A 4 4.38 -15.13 5.54
CA GLN A 4 4.77 -14.69 6.86
C GLN A 4 3.51 -14.33 7.63
N PHE A 5 3.16 -15.16 8.61
CA PHE A 5 1.99 -14.93 9.45
C PHE A 5 2.18 -13.62 10.23
N PRO A 6 1.14 -12.79 10.34
CA PRO A 6 1.18 -11.58 11.16
C PRO A 6 1.46 -11.92 12.63
N GLU A 7 2.20 -11.06 13.31
CA GLU A 7 2.48 -11.19 14.74
C GLU A 7 1.16 -11.28 15.53
N PRO A 8 1.09 -12.07 16.61
CA PRO A 8 -0.17 -12.31 17.34
C PRO A 8 -0.78 -11.01 17.88
N LEU A 9 0.06 -10.03 18.20
CA LEU A 9 -0.35 -8.70 18.66
C LEU A 9 -1.03 -7.89 17.56
N ASP A 10 -0.62 -8.05 16.30
CA ASP A 10 -1.25 -7.36 15.17
C ASP A 10 -2.57 -8.03 14.79
N VAL A 11 -2.67 -9.36 14.88
CA VAL A 11 -3.93 -10.08 14.73
C VAL A 11 -4.97 -9.60 15.75
N ALA A 12 -4.56 -9.41 17.01
CA ALA A 12 -5.44 -8.90 18.06
C ALA A 12 -5.93 -7.47 17.76
N LYS A 13 -5.06 -6.57 17.30
CA LYS A 13 -5.44 -5.21 16.88
C LYS A 13 -6.44 -5.24 15.72
N TYR A 14 -6.20 -6.06 14.70
CA TYR A 14 -7.10 -6.15 13.55
C TYR A 14 -8.44 -6.81 13.90
N ALA A 15 -8.44 -7.78 14.82
CA ALA A 15 -9.66 -8.38 15.33
C ALA A 15 -10.49 -7.37 16.15
N LEU A 16 -9.84 -6.57 17.01
CA LEU A 16 -10.50 -5.47 17.73
C LEU A 16 -11.04 -4.41 16.76
N PHE A 17 -10.27 -4.05 15.73
CA PHE A 17 -10.74 -3.12 14.71
C PHE A 17 -11.97 -3.68 13.96
N GLY A 18 -11.92 -4.93 13.51
CA GLY A 18 -13.02 -5.59 12.82
C GLY A 18 -14.29 -5.72 13.67
N SER A 19 -14.14 -5.91 14.99
CA SER A 19 -15.28 -5.95 15.91
C SER A 19 -15.89 -4.58 16.16
N VAL A 20 -15.07 -3.53 16.31
CA VAL A 20 -15.52 -2.14 16.45
C VAL A 20 -16.26 -1.68 15.19
N VAL A 21 -15.70 -1.93 14.00
CA VAL A 21 -16.36 -1.58 12.72
C VAL A 21 -17.73 -2.24 12.62
N ARG A 22 -17.84 -3.51 13.03
CA ARG A 22 -19.12 -4.22 13.04
C ARG A 22 -20.10 -3.64 14.06
N ALA A 23 -19.64 -3.24 15.24
CA ALA A 23 -20.46 -2.58 16.24
C ALA A 23 -21.00 -1.23 15.74
N VAL A 24 -20.17 -0.43 15.08
CA VAL A 24 -20.56 0.84 14.44
C VAL A 24 -21.55 0.61 13.31
N GLN A 25 -21.37 -0.43 12.49
CA GLN A 25 -22.33 -0.76 11.44
C GLN A 25 -23.71 -1.11 12.02
N LEU A 26 -23.75 -1.86 13.12
CA LEU A 26 -25.01 -2.24 13.78
C LEU A 26 -25.71 -1.03 14.42
N SER A 27 -24.96 -0.09 15.01
CA SER A 27 -25.53 1.14 15.57
C SER A 27 -26.10 2.06 14.47
N ILE A 28 -25.41 2.20 13.33
CA ILE A 28 -25.93 2.97 12.18
C ILE A 28 -27.21 2.34 11.61
N CYS A 29 -27.30 1.01 11.59
CA CYS A 29 -28.50 0.31 11.11
C CYS A 29 -29.68 0.30 12.11
N GLY A 30 -29.57 0.99 13.25
CA GLY A 30 -30.63 1.06 14.27
C GLY A 30 -30.97 -0.29 14.89
N ARG A 31 -30.04 -1.25 14.89
CA ARG A 31 -30.22 -2.57 15.52
C ARG A 31 -29.60 -2.55 16.92
N ASP A 32 -30.31 -1.95 17.87
CA ASP A 32 -29.89 -1.83 19.28
C ASP A 32 -30.16 -3.08 20.13
N GLY A 33 -30.54 -4.20 19.50
CA GLY A 33 -30.68 -5.49 20.18
C GLY A 33 -29.33 -6.16 20.43
N ASN A 34 -29.17 -6.75 21.62
CA ASN A 34 -27.93 -7.39 22.12
C ASN A 34 -27.05 -7.99 20.99
N PRO A 35 -25.96 -7.31 20.57
CA PRO A 35 -25.30 -7.55 19.28
C PRO A 35 -24.67 -8.95 19.18
N LEU A 36 -24.30 -9.52 20.32
CA LEU A 36 -23.73 -10.86 20.44
C LEU A 36 -24.76 -11.98 20.19
N ARG A 37 -26.05 -11.71 20.36
CA ARG A 37 -27.10 -12.73 20.31
C ARG A 37 -27.75 -12.88 18.94
N TYR A 38 -27.78 -11.81 18.14
CA TYR A 38 -28.52 -11.80 16.87
C TYR A 38 -27.68 -12.21 15.66
N LYS A 39 -26.35 -11.93 15.60
CA LYS A 39 -25.49 -12.24 14.43
C LYS A 39 -24.00 -12.42 14.77
N PRO A 40 -23.60 -13.46 15.55
CA PRO A 40 -22.19 -13.72 15.88
C PRO A 40 -21.32 -13.97 14.63
N LEU A 41 -21.89 -14.60 13.60
CA LEU A 41 -21.21 -14.82 12.31
C LEU A 41 -20.74 -13.52 11.65
N GLY A 42 -21.49 -12.41 11.80
CA GLY A 42 -21.10 -11.12 11.22
C GLY A 42 -19.82 -10.55 11.81
N TYR A 43 -19.56 -10.81 13.10
CA TYR A 43 -18.30 -10.43 13.75
C TYR A 43 -17.15 -11.29 13.27
N VAL A 44 -17.36 -12.60 13.13
CA VAL A 44 -16.35 -13.53 12.59
C VAL A 44 -15.96 -13.12 11.17
N TYR A 45 -16.93 -12.84 10.30
CA TYR A 45 -16.66 -12.35 8.94
C TYR A 45 -15.91 -11.02 8.93
N SER A 46 -16.29 -10.06 9.79
CA SER A 46 -15.63 -8.76 9.86
C SER A 46 -14.18 -8.88 10.33
N ILE A 47 -13.93 -9.71 11.35
CA ILE A 47 -12.57 -9.99 11.85
C ILE A 47 -11.72 -10.65 10.76
N ALA A 48 -12.25 -11.71 10.14
CA ALA A 48 -11.54 -12.43 9.08
C ALA A 48 -11.23 -11.51 7.89
N PHE A 49 -12.20 -10.68 7.49
CA PHE A 49 -12.03 -9.72 6.41
C PHE A 49 -10.97 -8.66 6.74
N SER A 50 -11.03 -8.06 7.94
CA SER A 50 -10.03 -7.09 8.37
C SER A 50 -8.62 -7.70 8.36
N ILE A 51 -8.45 -8.90 8.93
CA ILE A 51 -7.15 -9.59 8.92
C ILE A 51 -6.67 -9.78 7.48
N ALA A 52 -7.52 -10.34 6.60
CA ALA A 52 -7.17 -10.60 5.20
C ALA A 52 -6.72 -9.34 4.46
N VAL A 53 -7.47 -8.24 4.58
CA VAL A 53 -7.15 -6.95 3.96
C VAL A 53 -5.81 -6.41 4.46
N PHE A 54 -5.59 -6.38 5.79
CA PHE A 54 -4.35 -5.86 6.35
C PHE A 54 -3.14 -6.71 5.97
N THR A 55 -3.26 -8.05 5.95
CA THR A 55 -2.20 -8.91 5.43
C THR A 55 -1.91 -8.63 3.95
N GLY A 56 -2.95 -8.44 3.12
CA GLY A 56 -2.77 -8.10 1.71
C GLY A 56 -2.03 -6.79 1.51
N ILE A 57 -2.43 -5.73 2.23
CA ILE A 57 -1.77 -4.43 2.18
C ILE A 57 -0.31 -4.54 2.63
N SER A 58 -0.04 -5.26 3.72
CA SER A 58 1.32 -5.42 4.26
C SER A 58 2.29 -6.09 3.27
N GLN A 59 1.79 -7.03 2.46
CA GLN A 59 2.61 -7.66 1.41
C GLN A 59 2.92 -6.69 0.27
N ILE A 60 1.96 -5.83 -0.08
CA ILE A 60 2.14 -4.81 -1.12
C ILE A 60 3.15 -3.77 -0.65
N THR A 61 3.04 -3.28 0.60
CA THR A 61 3.99 -2.30 1.15
C THR A 61 5.40 -2.87 1.22
N LYS A 62 5.57 -4.10 1.73
CA LYS A 62 6.88 -4.76 1.76
C LYS A 62 7.53 -4.86 0.37
N ARG A 63 6.74 -5.21 -0.66
CA ARG A 63 7.23 -5.26 -2.04
C ARG A 63 7.62 -3.89 -2.57
N ASN A 64 6.88 -2.84 -2.21
CA ASN A 64 7.21 -1.48 -2.61
C ASN A 64 8.46 -0.97 -1.91
N GLU A 65 8.63 -1.28 -0.63
CA GLU A 65 9.86 -0.98 0.13
C GLU A 65 11.07 -1.67 -0.48
N GLU A 66 10.95 -2.96 -0.83
CA GLU A 66 12.03 -3.70 -1.49
C GLU A 66 12.42 -3.06 -2.85
N LEU A 67 11.43 -2.62 -3.64
CA LEU A 67 11.68 -1.90 -4.88
C LEU A 67 12.33 -0.53 -4.65
N LEU A 68 11.94 0.16 -3.57
CA LEU A 68 12.51 1.44 -3.18
C LEU A 68 13.98 1.28 -2.76
N GLU A 69 14.29 0.29 -1.92
CA GLU A 69 15.64 -0.03 -1.49
C GLU A 69 16.55 -0.35 -2.68
N ARG A 70 16.10 -1.20 -3.61
CA ARG A 70 16.84 -1.50 -4.84
C ARG A 70 17.16 -0.25 -5.65
N ARG A 71 16.20 0.69 -5.75
CA ARG A 71 16.42 1.97 -6.45
C ARG A 71 17.41 2.86 -5.70
N LEU A 72 17.35 2.88 -4.37
CA LEU A 72 18.29 3.64 -3.55
C LEU A 72 19.71 3.11 -3.68
N ILE A 73 19.89 1.78 -3.64
CA ILE A 73 21.19 1.13 -3.86
C ILE A 73 21.73 1.50 -5.26
N ALA A 74 20.93 1.37 -6.31
CA ALA A 74 21.35 1.74 -7.66
C ALA A 74 21.75 3.23 -7.78
N LEU A 75 21.04 4.13 -7.09
CA LEU A 75 21.40 5.55 -7.05
C LEU A 75 22.69 5.81 -6.26
N GLN A 76 22.93 5.06 -5.19
CA GLN A 76 24.18 5.14 -4.42
C GLN A 76 25.37 4.65 -5.26
N GLU A 77 25.23 3.52 -5.95
CA GLU A 77 26.24 3.00 -6.88
C GLU A 77 26.54 4.00 -8.01
N GLN A 78 25.51 4.61 -8.60
CA GLN A 78 25.69 5.66 -9.61
C GLN A 78 26.39 6.91 -9.05
N ARG A 79 26.13 7.28 -7.79
CA ARG A 79 26.83 8.39 -7.12
C ARG A 79 28.29 8.07 -6.86
N GLN A 80 28.60 6.83 -6.44
CA GLN A 80 29.97 6.37 -6.23
C GLN A 80 30.73 6.33 -7.56
N GLN A 81 30.16 5.73 -8.61
CA GLN A 81 30.75 5.72 -9.95
C GLN A 81 30.98 7.14 -10.50
N ARG A 82 30.04 8.07 -10.28
CA ARG A 82 30.25 9.48 -10.64
C ARG A 82 31.35 10.13 -9.82
N ALA A 83 31.47 9.83 -8.53
CA ALA A 83 32.54 10.37 -7.68
C ALA A 83 33.93 9.83 -8.08
N GLU A 84 34.00 8.57 -8.51
CA GLU A 84 35.23 7.94 -9.00
C GLU A 84 35.63 8.44 -10.41
N LEU A 85 34.64 8.66 -11.30
CA LEU A 85 34.88 9.16 -12.66
C LEU A 85 35.14 10.67 -12.71
N PHE A 86 34.49 11.43 -11.83
CA PHE A 86 34.63 12.88 -11.71
C PHE A 86 35.20 13.19 -10.33
N GLY A 87 36.47 12.85 -10.13
CA GLY A 87 37.24 13.32 -9.00
C GLY A 87 37.20 14.85 -8.97
N ASP A 88 36.45 15.39 -8.02
CA ASP A 88 36.37 16.81 -7.68
C ASP A 88 35.95 17.75 -8.84
N SER A 89 34.66 17.76 -9.19
CA SER A 89 34.08 18.90 -9.90
C SER A 89 32.73 19.27 -9.30
N THR A 90 32.74 20.36 -8.53
CA THR A 90 31.63 21.08 -7.93
C THR A 90 30.64 21.63 -8.96
N GLN A 91 29.96 20.77 -9.72
CA GLN A 91 28.83 21.18 -10.53
C GLN A 91 27.89 19.99 -10.81
N PRO A 92 26.66 19.99 -10.26
CA PRO A 92 25.67 19.04 -10.72
C PRO A 92 25.26 19.42 -12.15
N PRO A 93 25.38 18.53 -13.16
CA PRO A 93 24.64 18.75 -14.39
C PRO A 93 23.15 18.77 -14.02
N ARG A 94 22.45 19.86 -14.38
CA ARG A 94 20.99 19.94 -14.23
C ARG A 94 20.40 18.64 -14.79
N PRO A 95 19.60 17.89 -14.02
CA PRO A 95 18.84 16.81 -14.64
C PRO A 95 17.91 17.48 -15.64
N GLU A 96 18.15 17.28 -16.93
CA GLU A 96 17.07 17.38 -17.90
C GLU A 96 15.97 16.47 -17.34
N PHE A 97 14.82 17.07 -17.03
CA PHE A 97 13.62 16.34 -16.64
C PHE A 97 13.24 15.44 -17.82
N GLN A 98 13.82 14.26 -17.90
CA GLN A 98 13.33 13.20 -18.76
C GLN A 98 11.98 12.82 -18.17
N GLY A 99 10.92 13.23 -18.89
CA GLY A 99 9.55 13.15 -18.46
C GLY A 99 9.25 11.81 -17.81
N ILE A 100 8.60 11.87 -16.64
CA ILE A 100 8.01 10.72 -15.97
C ILE A 100 7.26 9.93 -17.03
N LYS A 101 7.76 8.73 -17.38
CA LYS A 101 7.07 7.83 -18.32
C LYS A 101 5.73 7.47 -17.69
N ARG A 102 4.69 8.24 -18.04
CA ARG A 102 3.31 7.96 -17.69
C ARG A 102 3.00 6.57 -18.23
N GLY A 103 2.49 5.68 -17.37
CA GLY A 103 2.19 4.31 -17.76
C GLY A 103 1.03 4.26 -18.75
N LYS A 104 0.93 3.16 -19.52
CA LYS A 104 -0.09 2.94 -20.57
C LYS A 104 -1.53 3.24 -20.14
N PHE A 105 -1.84 3.12 -18.85
CA PHE A 105 -3.14 3.48 -18.29
C PHE A 105 -3.51 4.96 -18.52
N PHE A 106 -2.55 5.87 -18.39
CA PHE A 106 -2.76 7.30 -18.64
C PHE A 106 -2.88 7.60 -20.14
N ASP A 107 -2.12 6.90 -21.00
CA ASP A 107 -2.27 7.01 -22.45
C ASP A 107 -3.68 6.58 -22.92
N PHE A 108 -4.23 5.52 -22.33
CA PHE A 108 -5.61 5.10 -22.61
C PHE A 108 -6.64 6.16 -22.19
N MET A 109 -6.48 6.79 -21.03
CA MET A 109 -7.40 7.83 -20.56
C MET A 109 -7.35 9.11 -21.44
N ASP A 110 -6.16 9.49 -21.90
CA ASP A 110 -5.99 10.64 -22.81
C ASP A 110 -6.60 10.38 -24.20
N GLN A 111 -6.62 9.12 -24.66
CA GLN A 111 -7.28 8.74 -25.91
C GLN A 111 -8.81 8.92 -25.85
N TYR A 112 -9.45 8.65 -24.70
CA TYR A 112 -10.90 8.84 -24.55
C TYR A 112 -11.31 10.29 -24.28
N SER A 113 -10.41 11.13 -23.74
CA SER A 113 -10.72 12.54 -23.48
C SER A 113 -10.64 13.42 -24.74
N THR A 114 -9.86 13.01 -25.74
CA THR A 114 -9.66 13.76 -26.99
C THR A 114 -10.61 13.38 -28.13
N THR A 115 -11.39 12.31 -27.98
CA THR A 115 -12.37 11.84 -28.97
C THR A 115 -13.71 12.60 -28.97
N ASN A 116 -13.88 13.61 -28.12
CA ASN A 116 -15.10 14.44 -28.12
C ASN A 116 -14.75 15.94 -28.19
N LYS A 117 -14.28 16.36 -29.36
CA LYS A 117 -14.28 17.76 -29.82
C LYS A 117 -14.46 17.81 -31.33
#